data_AF-A0A4U1JBC7-F1
#
_entry.id   AF-A0A4U1JBC7-F1
#
_cell.length_a   1.000
_cell.length_b   1.000
_cell.length_c   1.000
_cell.angle_alpha   90.00
_cell.angle_beta   90.00
_cell.angle_gamma   90.00
#
_symmetry.space_group_name_H-M   'P 1'
#
loop_
_entity.id
_entity.type
_entity.pdbx_description
1 polymer ?
#
loop_
_entity_poly.entity_id
_entity_poly.type
_entity_poly.pdbx_seq_one_letter_code
_entity_poly.pdbx_strand_id
1 'polypeptide(L)'
;MPPAPPVLGLDLGATLTKIAFRQGDLHTERWPSNDLEAVRARIVELAPARIVTTGGGAAVLGASALGVAVEGISEFEAWSLGAAALAAEEGIILPRRHLLVSAGTGTSVLVVEAGSAVRAGGTGLGGGTLVGLGRLLVGTGSFADLSALAARGKRGSVDLLVGDVYSQGAPIPAYLTAANFAKLASTEPADLAHALVGLVGENIALVCAGIARLAGADTVVLGGSTLAENPALVEVLTQTLGFTGLSACFLGRGAYCGAVGALVAGERLAESA
;
A
#
# COMPACT_ATOMS: atom_id res chain seq x y z
N MET A 1 -8.71 33.09 18.99
CA MET A 1 -9.21 31.85 19.61
C MET A 1 -8.25 30.74 19.20
N PRO A 2 -7.74 29.90 20.11
CA PRO A 2 -6.97 28.73 19.70
C PRO A 2 -7.83 27.84 18.80
N PRO A 3 -7.24 27.17 17.79
CA PRO A 3 -7.99 26.24 16.95
C PRO A 3 -8.58 25.12 17.82
N ALA A 4 -9.76 24.61 17.43
CA ALA A 4 -10.37 23.49 18.12
C ALA A 4 -9.44 22.26 18.08
N PRO A 5 -9.37 21.47 19.16
CA PRO A 5 -8.56 20.26 19.19
C PRO A 5 -9.02 19.29 18.08
N PRO A 6 -8.09 18.73 17.29
CA PRO A 6 -8.45 17.92 16.12
C PRO A 6 -8.94 16.52 16.49
N VAL A 7 -9.64 15.86 15.56
CA VAL A 7 -9.78 14.40 15.56
C VAL A 7 -8.50 13.81 14.96
N LEU A 8 -8.00 12.72 15.55
CA LEU A 8 -6.79 12.04 15.10
C LEU A 8 -7.13 10.62 14.63
N GLY A 9 -6.80 10.31 13.38
CA GLY A 9 -6.83 8.95 12.83
C GLY A 9 -5.44 8.33 12.81
N LEU A 10 -5.29 7.12 13.33
CA LEU A 10 -4.00 6.40 13.31
C LEU A 10 -4.14 5.01 12.68
N ASP A 11 -3.21 4.68 11.79
CA ASP A 11 -2.99 3.31 11.29
C ASP A 11 -1.67 2.78 11.86
N LEU A 12 -1.78 1.90 12.85
CA LEU A 12 -0.65 1.24 13.52
C LEU A 12 -0.32 -0.06 12.78
N GLY A 13 0.37 0.08 11.65
CA GLY A 13 0.83 -1.05 10.85
C GLY A 13 2.02 -1.79 11.48
N ALA A 14 2.43 -2.90 10.86
CA ALA A 14 3.56 -3.70 11.34
C ALA A 14 4.93 -3.00 11.17
N THR A 15 5.09 -2.18 10.13
CA THR A 15 6.35 -1.49 9.82
C THR A 15 6.28 0.02 10.05
N LEU A 16 5.15 0.63 9.71
CA LEU A 16 4.93 2.07 9.85
C LEU A 16 3.63 2.36 10.57
N THR A 17 3.69 3.30 11.52
CA THR A 17 2.54 3.99 12.08
C THR A 17 2.29 5.26 11.29
N LYS A 18 1.04 5.50 10.88
CA LYS A 18 0.65 6.70 10.15
C LYS A 18 -0.41 7.44 10.93
N ILE A 19 -0.37 8.76 10.87
CA ILE A 19 -1.29 9.66 11.55
C ILE A 19 -1.94 10.57 10.49
N ALA A 20 -3.23 10.84 10.64
CA ALA A 20 -3.98 11.79 9.84
C ALA A 20 -4.85 12.67 10.74
N PHE A 21 -4.92 13.98 10.44
CA PHE A 21 -5.80 14.93 11.11
C PHE A 21 -6.14 16.12 10.20
N ARG A 22 -7.18 16.88 10.55
CA ARG A 22 -7.54 18.14 9.86
C ARG A 22 -7.44 19.34 10.79
N GLN A 23 -6.81 20.39 10.31
CA GLN A 23 -6.81 21.73 10.91
C GLN A 23 -6.94 22.76 9.78
N GLY A 24 -8.08 22.70 9.09
CA GLY A 24 -8.24 23.28 7.75
C GLY A 24 -8.02 22.19 6.70
N ASP A 25 -6.78 21.97 6.30
CA ASP A 25 -6.40 20.96 5.32
C ASP A 25 -6.12 19.59 5.95
N LEU A 26 -6.03 18.54 5.11
CA LEU A 26 -5.65 17.20 5.55
C LEU A 26 -4.13 17.11 5.74
N HIS A 27 -3.71 16.83 6.97
CA HIS A 27 -2.32 16.56 7.33
C HIS A 27 -2.10 15.06 7.51
N THR A 28 -0.95 14.57 7.04
CA THR A 28 -0.58 13.16 7.12
C THR A 28 0.89 12.99 7.48
N GLU A 29 1.19 12.18 8.50
CA GLU A 29 2.54 11.99 9.04
C GLU A 29 2.83 10.50 9.28
N ARG A 30 4.11 10.07 9.26
CA ARG A 30 4.50 8.66 9.42
C ARG A 30 5.74 8.47 10.29
N TRP A 31 5.77 7.39 11.08
CA TRP A 31 6.91 6.95 11.90
C TRP A 31 7.13 5.44 11.77
N PRO A 32 8.34 4.96 12.06
CA PRO A 32 8.59 3.53 12.30
C PRO A 32 7.67 2.99 13.41
N SER A 33 7.05 1.83 13.20
CA SER A 33 6.12 1.25 14.20
C SER A 33 6.79 0.87 15.52
N ASN A 34 8.11 0.69 15.53
CA ASN A 34 8.88 0.43 16.75
C ASN A 34 9.19 1.72 17.56
N ASP A 35 8.87 2.90 17.02
CA ASP A 35 9.06 4.19 17.69
C ASP A 35 7.72 4.73 18.22
N LEU A 36 7.14 4.00 19.19
CA LEU A 36 5.88 4.40 19.82
C LEU A 36 6.03 5.64 20.70
N GLU A 37 7.24 5.92 21.17
CA GLU A 37 7.52 7.11 21.97
C GLU A 37 7.33 8.38 21.14
N ALA A 38 7.89 8.44 19.92
CA ALA A 38 7.68 9.56 19.01
C ALA A 38 6.19 9.72 18.64
N VAL A 39 5.49 8.62 18.39
CA VAL A 39 4.04 8.64 18.12
C VAL A 39 3.28 9.23 19.32
N ARG A 40 3.57 8.79 20.55
CA ARG A 40 2.92 9.32 21.75
C ARG A 40 3.26 10.79 21.98
N ALA A 41 4.51 11.20 21.77
CA ALA A 41 4.92 12.60 21.87
C ALA A 41 4.17 13.47 20.86
N ARG A 42 3.97 13.00 19.63
CA ARG A 42 3.18 13.72 18.62
C ARG A 42 1.71 13.84 19.02
N ILE A 43 1.12 12.79 19.61
CA ILE A 43 -0.25 12.86 20.12
C ILE A 43 -0.36 13.92 21.23
N VAL A 44 0.63 14.04 22.13
CA VAL A 44 0.66 15.10 23.16
C VAL A 44 0.66 16.48 22.50
N GLU A 45 1.52 16.68 21.50
CA GLU A 45 1.67 17.96 20.82
C GLU A 45 0.40 18.41 20.11
N LEU A 46 -0.31 17.46 19.47
CA LEU A 46 -1.56 17.74 18.76
C LEU A 46 -2.75 17.94 19.69
N ALA A 47 -2.67 17.45 20.95
CA ALA A 47 -3.71 17.53 21.96
C ALA A 47 -5.13 17.25 21.40
N PRO A 48 -5.37 16.06 20.79
CA PRO A 48 -6.59 15.79 20.05
C PRO A 48 -7.82 15.66 20.96
N ALA A 49 -8.99 15.98 20.42
CA ALA A 49 -10.27 15.77 21.09
C ALA A 49 -10.69 14.30 21.11
N ARG A 50 -10.27 13.55 20.08
CA ARG A 50 -10.63 12.15 19.86
C ARG A 50 -9.51 11.43 19.12
N ILE A 51 -9.34 10.15 19.43
CA ILE A 51 -8.36 9.29 18.78
C ILE A 51 -9.09 8.05 18.25
N VAL A 52 -9.01 7.82 16.94
CA VAL A 52 -9.51 6.61 16.28
C VAL A 52 -8.33 5.85 15.69
N THR A 53 -8.26 4.56 15.97
CA THR A 53 -7.13 3.71 15.60
C THR A 53 -7.57 2.55 14.72
N THR A 54 -6.64 2.11 13.88
CA THR A 54 -6.75 0.90 13.08
C THR A 54 -5.39 0.23 12.90
N GLY A 55 -5.36 -0.89 12.19
CA GLY A 55 -4.16 -1.69 11.95
C GLY A 55 -3.85 -2.67 13.09
N GLY A 56 -3.05 -3.70 12.77
CA GLY A 56 -2.75 -4.80 13.70
C GLY A 56 -2.03 -4.38 15.00
N GLY A 57 -1.39 -3.22 15.02
CA GLY A 57 -0.70 -2.65 16.18
C GLY A 57 -1.58 -1.75 17.07
N ALA A 58 -2.86 -1.54 16.73
CA ALA A 58 -3.72 -0.58 17.42
C ALA A 58 -3.83 -0.83 18.93
N ALA A 59 -3.85 -2.10 19.35
CA ALA A 59 -3.96 -2.49 20.75
C ALA A 59 -2.82 -1.93 21.64
N VAL A 60 -1.66 -1.61 21.06
CA VAL A 60 -0.49 -1.13 21.81
C VAL A 60 -0.69 0.29 22.36
N LEU A 61 -1.60 1.08 21.78
CA LEU A 61 -1.94 2.40 22.33
C LEU A 61 -2.69 2.30 23.66
N GLY A 62 -3.43 1.20 23.88
CA GLY A 62 -4.33 1.01 25.01
C GLY A 62 -5.70 1.68 24.81
N ALA A 63 -6.61 1.51 25.77
CA ALA A 63 -7.97 2.06 25.71
C ALA A 63 -8.04 3.58 25.88
N SER A 64 -6.97 4.19 26.37
CA SER A 64 -6.80 5.64 26.43
C SER A 64 -5.35 6.00 26.17
N ALA A 65 -5.16 7.08 25.42
CA ALA A 65 -3.88 7.74 25.28
C ALA A 65 -4.01 9.15 25.85
N LEU A 66 -3.26 9.42 26.94
CA LEU A 66 -3.14 10.75 27.54
C LEU A 66 -4.48 11.34 28.01
N GLY A 67 -5.39 10.50 28.51
CA GLY A 67 -6.71 10.93 28.99
C GLY A 67 -7.76 11.09 27.89
N VAL A 68 -7.40 10.86 26.62
CA VAL A 68 -8.34 10.80 25.49
C VAL A 68 -8.73 9.34 25.27
N ALA A 69 -10.02 9.08 25.06
CA ALA A 69 -10.51 7.75 24.72
C ALA A 69 -9.99 7.33 23.34
N VAL A 70 -9.52 6.08 23.24
CA VAL A 70 -9.06 5.49 21.99
C VAL A 70 -10.13 4.54 21.48
N GLU A 71 -10.69 4.88 20.32
CA GLU A 71 -11.67 4.05 19.62
C GLU A 71 -10.98 3.24 18.52
N GLY A 72 -11.54 2.09 18.19
CA GLY A 72 -11.00 1.18 17.18
C GLY A 72 -11.97 1.02 16.01
N ILE A 73 -11.44 1.04 14.79
CA ILE A 73 -12.15 0.67 13.57
C ILE A 73 -11.39 -0.44 12.84
N SER A 74 -12.12 -1.32 12.15
CA SER A 74 -11.49 -2.40 11.38
C SER A 74 -10.59 -1.83 10.27
N GLU A 75 -9.48 -2.51 10.00
CA GLU A 75 -8.50 -2.07 8.98
C GLU A 75 -9.16 -1.94 7.60
N PHE A 76 -10.02 -2.87 7.21
CA PHE A 76 -10.62 -2.88 5.88
C PHE A 76 -11.63 -1.76 5.70
N GLU A 77 -12.42 -1.46 6.73
CA GLU A 77 -13.34 -0.34 6.73
C GLU A 77 -12.60 1.00 6.68
N ALA A 78 -11.56 1.16 7.52
CA ALA A 78 -10.71 2.34 7.50
C ALA A 78 -10.07 2.53 6.13
N TRP A 79 -9.49 1.48 5.54
CA TRP A 79 -8.91 1.55 4.20
C TRP A 79 -9.93 1.97 3.14
N SER A 80 -11.16 1.42 3.18
CA SER A 80 -12.22 1.80 2.24
C SER A 80 -12.63 3.26 2.39
N LEU A 81 -12.84 3.73 3.63
CA LEU A 81 -13.21 5.12 3.91
C LEU A 81 -12.11 6.09 3.49
N GLY A 82 -10.86 5.78 3.81
CA GLY A 82 -9.73 6.63 3.49
C GLY A 82 -9.42 6.65 1.99
N ALA A 83 -9.53 5.52 1.30
CA ALA A 83 -9.37 5.48 -0.15
C ALA A 83 -10.41 6.36 -0.86
N ALA A 84 -11.68 6.29 -0.43
CA ALA A 84 -12.73 7.15 -0.97
C ALA A 84 -12.48 8.64 -0.68
N ALA A 85 -12.06 8.98 0.55
CA ALA A 85 -11.76 10.36 0.92
C ALA A 85 -10.57 10.94 0.16
N LEU A 86 -9.49 10.17 0.00
CA LEU A 86 -8.31 10.59 -0.75
C LEU A 86 -8.60 10.71 -2.25
N ALA A 87 -9.34 9.75 -2.83
CA ALA A 87 -9.75 9.84 -4.23
C ALA A 87 -10.60 11.10 -4.48
N ALA A 88 -11.54 11.42 -3.59
CA ALA A 88 -12.34 12.64 -3.70
C ALA A 88 -11.48 13.92 -3.63
N GLU A 89 -10.49 13.98 -2.74
CA GLU A 89 -9.57 15.12 -2.65
C GLU A 89 -8.67 15.26 -3.90
N GLU A 90 -8.32 14.14 -4.53
CA GLU A 90 -7.55 14.08 -5.78
C GLU A 90 -8.42 14.24 -7.04
N GLY A 91 -9.74 14.41 -6.90
CA GLY A 91 -10.68 14.53 -8.03
C GLY A 91 -10.88 13.22 -8.82
N ILE A 92 -10.52 12.08 -8.23
CA ILE A 92 -10.62 10.75 -8.83
C ILE A 92 -12.01 10.17 -8.53
N ILE A 93 -12.73 9.78 -9.58
CA ILE A 93 -14.02 9.10 -9.46
C ILE A 93 -13.77 7.60 -9.38
N LEU A 94 -13.97 7.02 -8.19
CA LEU A 94 -13.87 5.57 -8.01
C LEU A 94 -15.10 4.86 -8.57
N PRO A 95 -14.93 3.75 -9.31
CA PRO A 95 -16.06 2.92 -9.72
C PRO A 95 -16.83 2.37 -8.52
N ARG A 96 -18.14 2.14 -8.67
CA ARG A 96 -18.98 1.56 -7.61
C ARG A 96 -18.43 0.22 -7.11
N ARG A 97 -17.89 -0.58 -8.03
CA ARG A 97 -17.20 -1.83 -7.79
C ARG A 97 -15.75 -1.72 -8.24
N HIS A 98 -14.81 -1.93 -7.33
CA HIS A 98 -13.39 -1.94 -7.65
C HIS A 98 -12.63 -2.83 -6.65
N LEU A 99 -11.41 -3.20 -7.01
CA LEU A 99 -10.47 -3.73 -6.03
C LEU A 99 -9.76 -2.59 -5.33
N LEU A 100 -9.59 -2.69 -4.02
CA LEU A 100 -8.72 -1.82 -3.24
C LEU A 100 -7.55 -2.64 -2.70
N VAL A 101 -6.34 -2.28 -3.10
CA VAL A 101 -5.10 -3.00 -2.77
C VAL A 101 -4.30 -2.19 -1.76
N SER A 102 -4.06 -2.83 -0.61
CA SER A 102 -3.13 -2.35 0.41
C SER A 102 -1.78 -3.01 0.21
N ALA A 103 -0.83 -2.30 -0.41
CA ALA A 103 0.56 -2.73 -0.57
C ALA A 103 1.44 -2.18 0.57
N GLY A 104 1.46 -2.91 1.69
CA GLY A 104 2.24 -2.59 2.89
C GLY A 104 3.33 -3.62 3.14
N THR A 105 3.50 -4.05 4.40
CA THR A 105 4.47 -5.11 4.77
C THR A 105 4.21 -6.39 3.96
N GLY A 106 2.95 -6.82 3.91
CA GLY A 106 2.41 -7.73 2.89
C GLY A 106 1.36 -7.02 2.05
N THR A 107 0.63 -7.77 1.21
CA THR A 107 -0.40 -7.20 0.34
C THR A 107 -1.78 -7.78 0.64
N SER A 108 -2.76 -6.92 0.90
CA SER A 108 -4.17 -7.29 1.03
C SER A 108 -4.98 -6.75 -0.14
N VAL A 109 -5.93 -7.56 -0.62
CA VAL A 109 -6.84 -7.19 -1.71
C VAL A 109 -8.28 -7.22 -1.17
N LEU A 110 -8.92 -6.06 -1.21
CA LEU A 110 -10.31 -5.88 -0.83
C LEU A 110 -11.16 -5.75 -2.09
N VAL A 111 -12.38 -6.31 -2.06
CA VAL A 111 -13.43 -5.96 -3.01
C VAL A 111 -14.28 -4.89 -2.35
N VAL A 112 -14.37 -3.75 -3.00
CA VAL A 112 -15.23 -2.64 -2.58
C VAL A 112 -16.47 -2.64 -3.47
N GLU A 113 -17.65 -2.66 -2.85
CA GLU A 113 -18.95 -2.55 -3.52
C GLU A 113 -19.86 -1.67 -2.68
N ALA A 114 -20.36 -0.59 -3.28
CA ALA A 114 -21.38 0.27 -2.69
C ALA A 114 -21.06 0.77 -1.26
N GLY A 115 -19.78 1.05 -0.99
CA GLY A 115 -19.31 1.54 0.30
C GLY A 115 -18.99 0.45 1.34
N SER A 116 -19.24 -0.82 1.01
CA SER A 116 -18.77 -1.96 1.80
C SER A 116 -17.45 -2.48 1.25
N ALA A 117 -16.55 -2.91 2.14
CA ALA A 117 -15.28 -3.52 1.76
C ALA A 117 -15.11 -4.87 2.44
N VAL A 118 -14.79 -5.89 1.65
CA VAL A 118 -14.54 -7.26 2.13
C VAL A 118 -13.19 -7.72 1.62
N ARG A 119 -12.38 -8.32 2.49
CA ARG A 119 -11.11 -8.92 2.09
C ARG A 119 -11.35 -10.16 1.23
N ALA A 120 -11.02 -10.06 -0.05
CA ALA A 120 -11.16 -11.15 -1.02
C ALA A 120 -9.89 -12.01 -1.12
N GLY A 121 -8.74 -11.46 -0.72
CA GLY A 121 -7.49 -12.20 -0.73
C GLY A 121 -6.28 -11.35 -0.39
N GLY A 122 -5.12 -11.80 -0.84
CA GLY A 122 -3.85 -11.13 -0.62
C GLY A 122 -2.66 -12.06 -0.85
N THR A 123 -1.47 -11.52 -0.67
CA THR A 123 -0.21 -12.27 -0.75
C THR A 123 0.75 -11.78 0.33
N GLY A 124 1.63 -12.66 0.80
CA GLY A 124 2.73 -12.28 1.69
C GLY A 124 3.81 -11.44 0.99
N LEU A 125 3.74 -11.31 -0.34
CA LEU A 125 4.67 -10.49 -1.12
C LEU A 125 4.27 -9.01 -1.03
N GLY A 126 5.15 -8.22 -0.42
CA GLY A 126 4.98 -6.77 -0.24
C GLY A 126 6.30 -6.10 0.12
N GLY A 127 6.24 -4.93 0.76
CA GLY A 127 7.41 -4.16 1.15
C GLY A 127 8.32 -4.90 2.14
N GLY A 128 7.77 -5.73 3.01
CA GLY A 128 8.55 -6.55 3.93
C GLY A 128 9.40 -7.57 3.19
N THR A 129 8.85 -8.18 2.13
CA THR A 129 9.59 -9.08 1.24
C THR A 129 10.68 -8.34 0.48
N LEU A 130 10.37 -7.16 -0.07
CA LEU A 130 11.35 -6.33 -0.78
C LEU A 130 12.55 -6.02 0.11
N VAL A 131 12.32 -5.51 1.32
CA VAL A 131 13.41 -5.18 2.26
C VAL A 131 14.15 -6.44 2.72
N GLY A 132 13.43 -7.50 3.10
CA GLY A 132 14.03 -8.73 3.60
C GLY A 132 14.91 -9.43 2.57
N LEU A 133 14.39 -9.67 1.37
CA LEU A 133 15.16 -10.28 0.29
C LEU A 133 16.19 -9.32 -0.31
N GLY A 134 15.90 -8.01 -0.36
CA GLY A 134 16.86 -6.98 -0.77
C GLY A 134 18.13 -7.01 0.08
N ARG A 135 17.99 -7.23 1.40
CA ARG A 135 19.13 -7.37 2.30
C ARG A 135 20.00 -8.58 1.96
N LEU A 136 19.37 -9.69 1.57
CA LEU A 136 20.08 -10.92 1.23
C LEU A 136 20.73 -10.87 -0.16
N LEU A 137 20.03 -10.30 -1.14
CA LEU A 137 20.44 -10.34 -2.54
C LEU A 137 21.39 -9.21 -2.94
N VAL A 138 21.18 -8.00 -2.39
CA VAL A 138 21.91 -6.79 -2.81
C VAL A 138 22.55 -6.04 -1.64
N GLY A 139 22.47 -6.60 -0.43
CA GLY A 139 23.15 -6.08 0.75
C GLY A 139 22.49 -4.85 1.40
N THR A 140 21.33 -4.38 0.91
CA THR A 140 20.63 -3.23 1.50
C THR A 140 19.39 -3.63 2.28
N GLY A 141 19.26 -3.14 3.51
CA GLY A 141 18.02 -3.21 4.30
C GLY A 141 17.17 -1.94 4.21
N SER A 142 17.60 -0.95 3.41
CA SER A 142 16.89 0.31 3.22
C SER A 142 15.92 0.18 2.05
N PHE A 143 14.64 0.46 2.30
CA PHE A 143 13.63 0.47 1.25
C PHE A 143 13.94 1.52 0.17
N ALA A 144 14.42 2.70 0.58
CA ALA A 144 14.78 3.78 -0.34
C ALA A 144 15.96 3.40 -1.25
N ASP A 145 17.00 2.79 -0.69
CA ASP A 145 18.17 2.36 -1.47
C ASP A 145 17.80 1.24 -2.45
N LEU A 146 16.97 0.29 -2.00
CA LEU A 146 16.46 -0.79 -2.84
C LEU A 146 15.63 -0.23 -4.01
N SER A 147 14.74 0.72 -3.74
CA SER A 147 13.95 1.39 -4.76
C SER A 147 14.83 2.14 -5.77
N ALA A 148 15.84 2.87 -5.28
CA ALA A 148 16.78 3.59 -6.14
C ALA A 148 17.62 2.64 -7.01
N LEU A 149 18.00 1.47 -6.49
CA LEU A 149 18.66 0.41 -7.27
C LEU A 149 17.73 -0.15 -8.34
N ALA A 150 16.50 -0.51 -7.98
CA ALA A 150 15.52 -1.06 -8.90
C ALA A 150 15.18 -0.11 -10.06
N ALA A 151 15.08 1.20 -9.79
CA ALA A 151 14.77 2.22 -10.78
C ALA A 151 15.79 2.34 -11.93
N ARG A 152 17.02 1.84 -11.75
CA ARG A 152 18.08 1.84 -12.77
C ARG A 152 18.47 0.45 -13.25
N GLY A 153 17.88 -0.59 -12.69
CA GLY A 153 18.20 -1.98 -13.02
C GLY A 153 17.51 -2.46 -14.29
N LYS A 154 18.01 -3.57 -14.84
CA LYS A 154 17.44 -4.25 -16.00
C LYS A 154 17.23 -5.72 -15.69
N ARG A 155 16.04 -6.06 -15.19
CA ARG A 155 15.69 -7.43 -14.79
C ARG A 155 15.73 -8.48 -15.91
N GLY A 156 15.72 -8.08 -17.19
CA GLY A 156 15.75 -9.01 -18.32
C GLY A 156 17.02 -9.87 -18.43
N SER A 157 18.11 -9.52 -17.74
CA SER A 157 19.33 -10.33 -17.59
C SER A 157 19.25 -11.29 -16.39
N VAL A 158 18.28 -11.12 -15.50
CA VAL A 158 18.09 -11.89 -14.26
C VAL A 158 16.93 -12.88 -14.40
N ASP A 159 15.82 -12.41 -14.95
CA ASP A 159 14.62 -13.20 -15.18
C ASP A 159 14.67 -13.93 -16.52
N LEU A 160 14.11 -15.14 -16.54
CA LEU A 160 13.86 -15.88 -17.77
C LEU A 160 12.57 -15.36 -18.38
N LEU A 161 12.65 -14.83 -19.60
CA LEU A 161 11.52 -14.30 -20.36
C LEU A 161 10.97 -15.37 -21.31
N VAL A 162 9.73 -15.21 -21.73
CA VAL A 162 9.08 -16.08 -22.73
C VAL A 162 9.92 -16.17 -24.00
N GLY A 163 10.47 -15.06 -24.47
CA GLY A 163 11.31 -15.00 -25.68
C GLY A 163 12.63 -15.77 -25.57
N ASP A 164 13.11 -16.05 -24.36
CA ASP A 164 14.29 -16.87 -24.15
C ASP A 164 13.98 -18.37 -24.30
N VAL A 165 12.72 -18.76 -24.04
CA VAL A 165 12.26 -20.15 -24.11
C VAL A 165 11.73 -20.49 -25.51
N TYR A 166 11.01 -19.56 -26.13
CA TYR A 166 10.34 -19.77 -27.42
C TYR A 166 10.96 -18.88 -28.49
N SER A 167 11.64 -19.49 -29.46
CA SER A 167 12.31 -18.79 -30.54
C SER A 167 11.37 -18.17 -31.59
N GLN A 168 10.15 -18.71 -31.76
CA GLN A 168 9.04 -18.15 -32.55
C GLN A 168 7.68 -18.74 -32.10
N GLY A 169 6.58 -17.99 -32.27
CA GLY A 169 5.22 -18.55 -32.29
C GLY A 169 4.50 -18.73 -30.95
N ALA A 170 5.00 -18.18 -29.84
CA ALA A 170 4.25 -18.17 -28.58
C ALA A 170 3.00 -17.25 -28.70
N PRO A 171 1.82 -17.68 -28.20
CA PRO A 171 0.61 -16.84 -28.21
C PRO A 171 0.65 -15.73 -27.14
N ILE A 172 1.82 -15.47 -26.55
CA ILE A 172 2.03 -14.50 -25.47
C ILE A 172 3.30 -13.67 -25.76
N PRO A 173 3.35 -12.39 -25.36
CA PRO A 173 4.49 -11.52 -25.67
C PRO A 173 5.83 -12.02 -25.12
N ALA A 174 6.88 -11.90 -25.94
CA ALA A 174 8.22 -12.38 -25.63
C ALA A 174 8.88 -11.70 -24.41
N TYR A 175 8.46 -10.47 -24.07
CA TYR A 175 9.00 -9.71 -22.94
C TYR A 175 8.42 -10.13 -21.59
N LEU A 176 7.37 -10.96 -21.56
CA LEU A 176 6.79 -11.43 -20.31
C LEU A 176 7.76 -12.35 -19.58
N THR A 177 7.76 -12.27 -18.25
CA THR A 177 8.51 -13.19 -17.40
C THR A 177 7.92 -14.59 -17.50
N ALA A 178 8.74 -15.57 -17.89
CA ALA A 178 8.41 -16.99 -17.81
C ALA A 178 8.76 -17.56 -16.42
N ALA A 179 9.92 -17.17 -15.86
CA ALA A 179 10.33 -17.52 -14.51
C ALA A 179 11.27 -16.46 -13.92
N ASN A 180 10.85 -15.85 -12.80
CA ASN A 180 11.67 -14.87 -12.09
C ASN A 180 12.96 -15.52 -11.57
N PHE A 181 14.09 -14.82 -11.65
CA PHE A 181 15.42 -15.24 -11.20
C PHE A 181 15.95 -16.54 -11.82
N ALA A 182 15.37 -17.03 -12.92
CA ALA A 182 15.80 -18.29 -13.52
C ALA A 182 16.93 -18.13 -14.54
N LYS A 183 17.16 -16.93 -15.08
CA LYS A 183 18.22 -16.67 -16.07
C LYS A 183 19.56 -16.38 -15.39
N LEU A 184 19.57 -15.51 -14.38
CA LEU A 184 20.75 -15.08 -13.60
C LEU A 184 22.03 -14.82 -14.42
N ALA A 185 21.90 -14.23 -15.61
CA ALA A 185 23.05 -13.82 -16.42
C ALA A 185 23.71 -12.53 -15.90
N SER A 186 23.01 -11.77 -15.04
CA SER A 186 23.53 -10.63 -14.28
C SER A 186 23.31 -10.86 -12.78
N THR A 187 24.29 -10.47 -11.98
CA THR A 187 24.20 -10.38 -10.52
C THR A 187 24.48 -8.96 -10.03
N GLU A 188 24.39 -7.97 -10.93
CA GLU A 188 24.54 -6.57 -10.55
C GLU A 188 23.43 -6.16 -9.57
N PRO A 189 23.75 -5.44 -8.47
CA PRO A 189 22.77 -5.09 -7.45
C PRO A 189 21.52 -4.38 -7.99
N ALA A 190 21.68 -3.52 -9.00
CA ALA A 190 20.56 -2.82 -9.62
C ALA A 190 19.62 -3.80 -10.36
N ASP A 191 20.17 -4.72 -11.15
CA ASP A 191 19.41 -5.71 -11.91
C ASP A 191 18.66 -6.68 -10.98
N LEU A 192 19.33 -7.15 -9.91
CA LEU A 192 18.74 -8.00 -8.89
C LEU A 192 17.61 -7.28 -8.13
N ALA A 193 17.81 -6.01 -7.76
CA ALA A 193 16.77 -5.20 -7.13
C ALA A 193 15.56 -5.01 -8.05
N HIS A 194 15.80 -4.75 -9.34
CA HIS A 194 14.72 -4.62 -10.32
C HIS A 194 13.96 -5.94 -10.53
N ALA A 195 14.66 -7.08 -10.58
CA ALA A 195 14.04 -8.40 -10.67
C ALA A 195 13.20 -8.74 -9.41
N LEU A 196 13.67 -8.33 -8.23
CA LEU A 196 12.94 -8.50 -6.98
C LEU A 196 11.65 -7.67 -6.95
N VAL A 197 11.72 -6.41 -7.36
CA VAL A 197 10.53 -5.54 -7.52
C VAL A 197 9.57 -6.15 -8.55
N GLY A 198 10.11 -6.66 -9.65
CA GLY A 198 9.39 -7.40 -10.67
C GLY A 198 8.58 -8.57 -10.14
N LEU A 199 9.23 -9.49 -9.41
CA LEU A 199 8.59 -10.65 -8.78
C LEU A 199 7.43 -10.25 -7.87
N VAL A 200 7.63 -9.23 -7.02
CA VAL A 200 6.59 -8.76 -6.10
C VAL A 200 5.44 -8.12 -6.88
N GLY A 201 5.73 -7.20 -7.81
CA GLY A 201 4.72 -6.49 -8.61
C GLY A 201 3.90 -7.41 -9.50
N GLU A 202 4.55 -8.31 -10.24
CA GLU A 202 3.88 -9.28 -11.12
C GLU A 202 2.93 -10.18 -10.31
N ASN A 203 3.39 -10.71 -9.17
CA ASN A 203 2.54 -11.56 -8.36
C ASN A 203 1.35 -10.81 -7.74
N ILE A 204 1.55 -9.56 -7.27
CA ILE A 204 0.44 -8.73 -6.79
C ILE A 204 -0.59 -8.52 -7.91
N ALA A 205 -0.14 -8.14 -9.11
CA ALA A 205 -1.01 -7.89 -10.25
C ALA A 205 -1.77 -9.17 -10.68
N LEU A 206 -1.11 -10.32 -10.75
CA LEU A 206 -1.75 -11.59 -11.11
C LEU A 206 -2.79 -12.05 -10.08
N VAL A 207 -2.52 -11.86 -8.77
CA VAL A 207 -3.51 -12.09 -7.72
C VAL A 207 -4.71 -11.17 -7.89
N CYS A 208 -4.47 -9.88 -8.17
CA CYS A 208 -5.54 -8.92 -8.44
C CYS A 208 -6.35 -9.32 -9.67
N ALA A 209 -5.72 -9.78 -10.75
CA ALA A 209 -6.39 -10.24 -11.96
C ALA A 209 -7.35 -11.42 -11.71
N GLY A 210 -6.90 -12.41 -10.92
CA GLY A 210 -7.75 -13.53 -10.51
C GLY A 210 -8.97 -13.07 -9.70
N ILE A 211 -8.73 -12.22 -8.69
CA ILE A 211 -9.81 -11.70 -7.82
C ILE A 211 -10.76 -10.81 -8.61
N ALA A 212 -10.25 -9.93 -9.48
CA ALA A 212 -11.03 -9.01 -10.29
C ALA A 212 -11.99 -9.77 -11.22
N ARG A 213 -11.52 -10.87 -11.83
CA ARG A 213 -12.35 -11.74 -12.67
C ARG A 213 -13.50 -12.38 -11.89
N LEU A 214 -13.26 -12.84 -10.66
CA LEU A 214 -14.30 -13.41 -9.80
C LEU A 214 -15.27 -12.35 -9.30
N ALA A 215 -14.77 -11.17 -8.96
CA ALA A 215 -15.56 -10.06 -8.48
C ALA A 215 -16.30 -9.32 -9.61
N GLY A 216 -15.93 -9.50 -10.88
CA GLY A 216 -16.45 -8.68 -11.98
C GLY A 216 -16.03 -7.20 -11.85
N ALA A 217 -14.82 -6.95 -11.39
CA ALA A 217 -14.21 -5.62 -11.31
C ALA A 217 -13.22 -5.43 -12.46
N ASP A 218 -13.14 -4.22 -13.01
CA ASP A 218 -12.20 -3.84 -14.08
C ASP A 218 -11.08 -2.90 -13.59
N THR A 219 -11.26 -2.33 -12.40
CA THR A 219 -10.39 -1.29 -11.84
C THR A 219 -9.77 -1.76 -10.53
N VAL A 220 -8.46 -1.54 -10.41
CA VAL A 220 -7.66 -1.80 -9.21
C VAL A 220 -7.15 -0.48 -8.68
N VAL A 221 -7.62 -0.08 -7.51
CA VAL A 221 -7.17 1.08 -6.76
C VAL A 221 -6.04 0.64 -5.84
N LEU A 222 -4.86 1.24 -5.97
CA LEU A 222 -3.66 0.85 -5.26
C LEU A 222 -3.21 1.95 -4.29
N GLY A 223 -2.96 1.53 -3.05
CA GLY A 223 -2.35 2.34 -2.00
C GLY A 223 -1.32 1.54 -1.20
N GLY A 224 -0.79 2.16 -0.16
CA GLY A 224 0.20 1.56 0.72
C GLY A 224 1.63 2.08 0.51
N SER A 225 2.40 2.03 1.59
CA SER A 225 3.73 2.66 1.66
C SER A 225 4.76 2.03 0.73
N THR A 226 4.53 0.81 0.24
CA THR A 226 5.43 0.12 -0.70
C THR A 226 5.38 0.71 -2.10
N LEU A 227 4.31 1.42 -2.45
CA LEU A 227 4.19 2.13 -3.74
C LEU A 227 4.84 3.52 -3.68
N ALA A 228 4.93 4.10 -2.48
CA ALA A 228 5.53 5.41 -2.28
C ALA A 228 7.01 5.35 -2.68
N GLU A 229 7.44 6.28 -3.53
CA GLU A 229 8.84 6.42 -3.95
C GLU A 229 9.41 5.14 -4.62
N ASN A 230 8.55 4.31 -5.23
CA ASN A 230 8.94 3.08 -5.93
C ASN A 230 8.43 3.05 -7.39
N PRO A 231 9.06 3.83 -8.29
CA PRO A 231 8.60 3.95 -9.67
C PRO A 231 8.67 2.62 -10.43
N ALA A 232 9.66 1.77 -10.15
CA ALA A 232 9.78 0.45 -10.78
C ALA A 232 8.59 -0.45 -10.43
N LEU A 233 8.11 -0.44 -9.18
CA LEU A 233 6.94 -1.22 -8.78
C LEU A 233 5.66 -0.68 -9.43
N VAL A 234 5.49 0.64 -9.49
CA VAL A 234 4.36 1.27 -10.17
C VAL A 234 4.32 0.89 -11.64
N GLU A 235 5.47 0.90 -12.33
CA GLU A 235 5.59 0.50 -13.72
C GLU A 235 5.20 -0.97 -13.92
N VAL A 236 5.79 -1.89 -13.13
CA VAL A 236 5.48 -3.33 -13.21
C VAL A 236 4.01 -3.61 -12.97
N LEU A 237 3.40 -3.00 -11.95
CA LEU A 237 1.98 -3.15 -11.65
C LEU A 237 1.12 -2.62 -12.79
N THR A 238 1.43 -1.45 -13.33
CA THR A 238 0.69 -0.84 -14.45
C THR A 238 0.71 -1.74 -15.68
N GLN A 239 1.90 -2.21 -16.07
CA GLN A 239 2.07 -3.07 -17.24
C GLN A 239 1.39 -4.42 -17.06
N THR A 240 1.54 -5.05 -15.90
CA THR A 240 1.00 -6.39 -15.64
C THR A 240 -0.53 -6.35 -15.51
N LEU A 241 -1.08 -5.36 -14.80
CA LEU A 241 -2.54 -5.18 -14.71
C LEU A 241 -3.13 -4.85 -16.08
N GLY A 242 -2.51 -3.95 -16.84
CA GLY A 242 -2.95 -3.61 -18.20
C GLY A 242 -2.96 -4.81 -19.14
N PHE A 243 -1.96 -5.69 -19.05
CA PHE A 243 -1.93 -6.93 -19.82
C PHE A 243 -3.11 -7.87 -19.50
N THR A 244 -3.59 -7.84 -18.25
CA THR A 244 -4.78 -8.61 -17.83
C THR A 244 -6.12 -7.94 -18.16
N GLY A 245 -6.09 -6.76 -18.80
CA GLY A 245 -7.27 -5.97 -19.14
C GLY A 245 -7.81 -5.12 -17.98
N LEU A 246 -7.03 -4.93 -16.91
CA LEU A 246 -7.41 -4.13 -15.75
C LEU A 246 -6.82 -2.72 -15.80
N SER A 247 -7.58 -1.75 -15.29
CA SER A 247 -7.13 -0.37 -15.10
C SER A 247 -6.50 -0.21 -13.72
N ALA A 248 -5.28 0.30 -13.66
CA ALA A 248 -4.58 0.62 -12.41
C ALA A 248 -4.82 2.10 -12.03
N CYS A 249 -5.24 2.35 -10.79
CA CYS A 249 -5.44 3.68 -10.22
C CYS A 249 -4.60 3.82 -8.95
N PHE A 250 -3.60 4.70 -8.94
CA PHE A 250 -2.73 4.91 -7.78
C PHE A 250 -3.17 6.15 -7.02
N LEU A 251 -3.39 6.04 -5.71
CA LEU A 251 -3.72 7.17 -4.86
C LEU A 251 -2.44 7.90 -4.42
N GLY A 252 -2.36 9.21 -4.62
CA GLY A 252 -1.19 10.02 -4.31
C GLY A 252 -0.76 9.92 -2.85
N ARG A 253 -1.73 9.94 -1.93
CA ARG A 253 -1.51 9.67 -0.49
C ARG A 253 -2.01 8.29 -0.05
N GLY A 254 -2.02 7.31 -0.95
CA GLY A 254 -2.53 5.96 -0.69
C GLY A 254 -1.86 5.22 0.48
N ALA A 255 -0.66 5.63 0.90
CA ALA A 255 0.00 5.11 2.11
C ALA A 255 -0.76 5.42 3.41
N TYR A 256 -1.68 6.38 3.37
CA TYR A 256 -2.41 6.91 4.51
C TYR A 256 -3.89 6.51 4.54
N CYS A 257 -4.36 5.64 3.63
CA CYS A 257 -5.76 5.21 3.58
C CYS A 257 -6.30 4.76 4.95
N GLY A 258 -5.57 3.91 5.68
CA GLY A 258 -6.01 3.49 7.02
C GLY A 258 -6.17 4.64 8.02
N ALA A 259 -5.17 5.52 8.10
CA ALA A 259 -5.20 6.65 9.04
C ALA A 259 -6.27 7.68 8.66
N VAL A 260 -6.42 7.99 7.38
CA VAL A 260 -7.45 8.90 6.87
C VAL A 260 -8.85 8.32 7.08
N GLY A 261 -9.02 7.01 6.89
CA GLY A 261 -10.30 6.36 7.17
C GLY A 261 -10.69 6.39 8.65
N ALA A 262 -9.73 6.16 9.54
CA ALA A 262 -9.93 6.28 10.97
C ALA A 262 -10.31 7.73 11.35
N LEU A 263 -9.65 8.72 10.76
CA LEU A 263 -10.00 10.14 10.92
C LEU A 263 -11.46 10.41 10.49
N VAL A 264 -11.84 10.01 9.26
CA VAL A 264 -13.18 10.21 8.72
C VAL A 264 -14.26 9.54 9.59
N ALA A 265 -13.97 8.34 10.12
CA ALA A 265 -14.87 7.68 11.05
C ALA A 265 -15.06 8.48 12.35
N GLY A 266 -13.97 9.01 12.90
CA GLY A 266 -14.02 9.86 14.10
C GLY A 266 -14.75 11.19 13.90
N GLU A 267 -14.59 11.82 12.74
CA GLU A 267 -15.29 13.07 12.39
C GLU A 267 -16.81 12.85 12.30
N ARG A 268 -17.26 11.77 11.67
CA ARG A 268 -18.70 11.42 11.58
C ARG A 268 -19.36 11.19 12.93
N LEU A 269 -18.62 10.60 13.88
CA LEU A 269 -19.10 10.39 15.25
C LEU A 269 -19.24 11.71 16.02
N ALA A 270 -18.41 12.71 15.72
CA ALA A 270 -18.49 14.03 16.34
C ALA A 270 -19.67 14.86 15.79
N GLU A 271 -20.01 14.72 14.50
CA GLU A 271 -21.16 15.39 13.89
C GLU A 271 -22.52 14.83 14.37
N SER A 272 -22.52 13.59 14.89
CA SER A 272 -23.72 12.89 15.35
C SER A 272 -23.99 13.03 16.85
N ALA A 273 -23.10 13.71 17.60
CA ALA A 273 -23.15 13.88 19.05
C ALA A 273 -23.55 15.31 19.45
#